data_AF-A0A7Y5E7N0-F1
#
_entry.id   AF-A0A7Y5E7N0-F1
#
_cell.length_a   1.000
_cell.length_b   1.000
_cell.length_c   1.000
_cell.angle_alpha   90.00
_cell.angle_beta   90.00
_cell.angle_gamma   90.00
#
_symmetry.space_group_name_H-M   'P 1'
#
loop_
_entity.id
_entity.type
_entity.pdbx_description
1 polymer ?
#
loop_
_entity_poly.entity_id
_entity_poly.type
_entity_poly.pdbx_seq_one_letter_code
_entity_poly.pdbx_strand_id
1 'polypeptide(L)'
;METLTLILQIGTLLYILVVTFFLIRALYLFIEILKEKTRLAKKSSESKNESLKIEVLLPLRLQAYERLILFLERVKPMALIARHLDAFASPKQFQMNMIQNIRDEFDHNLSQQLFVSEIIWQTLKAAREELTQQINIQAASLGDLDTAADLAGKLVQVDHKLIDQAIKMIKEEMKAMA
;
A
#
# COMPACT_ATOMS: atom_id res chain seq x y z
N MET A 1 -40.33 -44.77 65.37
CA MET A 1 -40.51 -43.38 64.92
C MET A 1 -39.20 -42.79 64.40
N GLU A 2 -38.09 -42.88 65.14
CA GLU A 2 -36.78 -42.32 64.77
C GLU A 2 -36.17 -42.89 63.46
N THR A 3 -36.34 -44.18 63.19
CA THR A 3 -35.86 -44.81 61.95
C THR A 3 -36.58 -44.30 60.71
N LEU A 4 -37.89 -44.07 60.81
CA LEU A 4 -38.71 -43.54 59.71
C LEU A 4 -38.35 -42.08 59.41
N THR A 5 -38.12 -41.26 60.45
CA THR A 5 -37.67 -39.87 60.28
C THR A 5 -36.28 -39.80 59.66
N LEU A 6 -35.37 -40.72 60.01
CA LEU A 6 -34.03 -40.80 59.42
C LEU A 6 -34.08 -41.13 57.92
N ILE A 7 -34.90 -42.12 57.53
CA ILE A 7 -35.06 -42.50 56.12
C ILE A 7 -35.63 -41.35 55.29
N LEU A 8 -36.61 -40.62 55.83
CA LEU A 8 -37.18 -39.44 55.18
C LEU A 8 -36.14 -38.33 54.99
N GLN A 9 -35.31 -38.05 56.00
CA GLN A 9 -34.24 -37.05 55.90
C GLN A 9 -33.21 -37.42 54.84
N ILE A 10 -32.78 -38.69 54.79
CA ILE A 10 -31.84 -39.18 53.77
C ILE A 10 -32.44 -39.05 52.36
N GLY A 11 -33.72 -39.39 52.20
CA GLY A 11 -34.44 -39.23 50.93
C GLY A 11 -34.49 -37.77 50.46
N THR A 12 -34.77 -36.82 51.37
CA THR A 12 -34.78 -35.39 51.05
C THR A 12 -33.38 -34.88 50.67
N LEU A 13 -32.33 -35.31 51.37
CA LEU A 13 -30.95 -34.94 51.07
C LEU A 13 -30.54 -35.44 49.67
N LEU A 14 -30.87 -36.69 49.35
CA LEU A 14 -30.59 -37.28 48.04
C LEU A 14 -31.32 -36.54 46.92
N TYR A 15 -32.59 -36.20 47.12
CA TYR A 15 -33.37 -35.42 46.17
C TYR A 15 -32.75 -34.04 45.92
N ILE A 16 -32.36 -33.32 46.97
CA ILE A 16 -31.68 -32.01 46.84
C ILE A 16 -30.36 -32.16 46.06
N LEU A 17 -29.58 -33.21 46.34
CA LEU A 17 -28.30 -33.47 45.66
C LEU A 17 -28.52 -33.70 44.16
N VAL A 18 -29.52 -34.51 43.79
CA VAL A 18 -29.85 -34.78 42.39
C VAL A 18 -30.30 -33.50 41.67
N VAL A 19 -31.21 -32.73 42.27
CA VAL A 19 -31.72 -31.47 41.68
C VAL A 19 -30.59 -30.45 41.52
N THR A 20 -29.76 -30.28 42.54
CA THR A 20 -28.63 -29.34 42.49
C THR A 20 -27.59 -29.74 41.44
N PHE A 21 -27.31 -31.04 41.27
CA PHE A 21 -26.45 -31.54 40.21
C PHE A 21 -26.98 -31.16 38.82
N PHE A 22 -28.28 -31.39 38.55
CA PHE A 22 -28.88 -31.03 37.27
C PHE A 22 -28.89 -29.52 37.01
N LEU A 23 -29.14 -28.70 38.04
CA LEU A 23 -29.08 -27.24 37.93
C LEU A 23 -27.67 -26.74 37.59
N ILE A 24 -26.65 -27.28 38.25
CA ILE A 24 -25.24 -26.95 37.96
C ILE A 24 -24.90 -27.35 36.52
N ARG A 25 -25.32 -28.54 36.08
CA ARG A 25 -25.06 -29.02 34.71
C ARG A 25 -25.73 -28.12 33.67
N ALA A 26 -26.98 -27.72 33.91
CA ALA A 26 -27.71 -26.80 33.03
C ALA A 26 -27.03 -25.42 32.95
N LEU A 27 -26.58 -24.88 34.08
CA LEU A 27 -25.84 -23.61 34.11
C LEU A 27 -24.52 -23.70 33.35
N TYR A 28 -23.77 -24.79 33.52
CA TYR A 28 -22.52 -25.02 32.80
C TYR A 28 -22.74 -25.03 31.28
N LEU A 29 -23.73 -25.80 30.80
CA LEU A 29 -24.08 -25.87 29.38
C LEU A 29 -24.53 -24.51 28.84
N PHE A 30 -25.31 -23.77 29.62
CA PHE A 30 -25.75 -22.43 29.23
C PHE A 30 -24.57 -21.47 29.04
N ILE A 31 -23.60 -21.48 29.96
CA ILE A 31 -22.37 -20.67 29.85
C ILE A 31 -21.55 -21.08 28.63
N GLU A 32 -21.45 -22.38 28.32
CA GLU A 32 -20.72 -22.89 27.16
C GLU A 32 -21.33 -22.40 25.84
N ILE A 33 -22.66 -22.45 25.71
CA ILE A 33 -23.40 -21.93 24.55
C ILE A 33 -23.19 -20.41 24.39
N LEU A 34 -23.20 -19.65 25.49
CA LEU A 34 -22.96 -18.20 25.44
C LEU A 34 -21.51 -17.87 25.01
N LYS A 35 -20.53 -18.65 25.49
CA LYS A 35 -19.12 -18.52 25.08
C LYS A 35 -18.93 -18.84 23.59
N GLU A 36 -19.60 -19.86 23.08
CA GLU A 36 -19.52 -20.22 21.67
C GLU A 36 -20.14 -19.15 20.77
N LYS A 37 -21.33 -18.63 21.13
CA LYS A 37 -21.97 -17.53 20.39
C LYS A 37 -21.11 -16.27 20.35
N THR A 38 -20.50 -15.89 21.48
CA THR A 38 -19.60 -14.72 21.52
C THR A 38 -18.32 -14.94 20.73
N ARG A 39 -17.74 -16.15 20.74
CA ARG A 39 -16.57 -16.51 19.93
C ARG A 39 -16.85 -16.45 18.43
N LEU A 40 -17.99 -16.99 17.99
CA LEU A 40 -18.42 -16.95 16.59
C LEU A 40 -18.71 -15.52 16.13
N ALA A 41 -19.41 -14.73 16.96
CA ALA A 41 -19.66 -13.32 16.67
C ALA A 41 -18.35 -12.53 16.54
N LYS A 42 -17.40 -12.72 17.47
CA LYS A 42 -16.09 -12.06 17.43
C LYS A 42 -15.28 -12.46 16.19
N LYS A 43 -15.18 -13.76 15.89
CA LYS A 43 -14.49 -14.26 14.69
C LYS A 43 -15.11 -13.72 13.40
N SER A 44 -16.44 -13.67 13.32
CA SER A 44 -17.14 -13.11 12.17
C SER A 44 -16.91 -11.61 12.00
N SER A 45 -16.84 -10.84 13.10
CA SER A 45 -16.57 -9.41 13.06
C SER A 45 -15.12 -9.09 12.70
N GLU A 46 -14.16 -9.89 13.17
CA GLU A 46 -12.75 -9.76 12.82
C GLU A 46 -12.52 -10.06 11.34
N SER A 47 -13.04 -11.19 10.84
CA SER A 47 -12.97 -11.51 9.41
C SER A 47 -13.66 -10.47 8.54
N LYS A 48 -14.81 -9.94 8.95
CA LYS A 48 -15.50 -8.88 8.19
C LYS A 48 -14.73 -7.56 8.16
N ASN A 49 -14.07 -7.19 9.26
CA ASN A 49 -13.21 -6.01 9.31
C ASN A 49 -11.93 -6.17 8.48
N GLU A 50 -11.34 -7.37 8.44
CA GLU A 50 -10.22 -7.68 7.55
C GLU A 50 -10.65 -7.65 6.08
N SER A 51 -11.79 -8.24 5.74
CA SER A 51 -12.35 -8.18 4.38
C SER A 51 -12.62 -6.73 3.95
N LEU A 52 -13.22 -5.90 4.81
CA LEU A 52 -13.47 -4.49 4.52
C LEU A 52 -12.18 -3.68 4.32
N LYS A 53 -11.12 -3.97 5.09
CA LYS A 53 -9.80 -3.35 4.89
C LYS A 53 -9.20 -3.75 3.54
N ILE A 54 -9.31 -5.03 3.15
CA ILE A 54 -8.82 -5.52 1.87
C ILE A 54 -9.61 -4.89 0.71
N GLU A 55 -10.95 -4.86 0.80
CA GLU A 55 -11.82 -4.30 -0.24
C GLU A 55 -11.59 -2.81 -0.49
N VAL A 56 -11.24 -2.03 0.54
CA VAL A 56 -11.03 -0.58 0.40
C VAL A 56 -9.56 -0.23 0.11
N LEU A 57 -8.60 -0.88 0.78
CA LEU A 57 -7.18 -0.51 0.66
C LEU A 57 -6.51 -1.12 -0.57
N LEU A 58 -6.95 -2.31 -1.02
CA LEU A 58 -6.34 -2.96 -2.18
C LEU A 58 -6.52 -2.14 -3.47
N PRO A 59 -7.72 -1.64 -3.81
CA PRO A 59 -7.89 -0.79 -4.99
C PRO A 59 -7.06 0.49 -4.92
N LEU A 60 -6.95 1.12 -3.74
CA LEU A 60 -6.15 2.32 -3.54
C LEU A 60 -4.65 2.04 -3.76
N ARG A 61 -4.15 0.89 -3.30
CA ARG A 61 -2.76 0.46 -3.55
C ARG A 61 -2.50 0.19 -5.03
N LEU A 62 -3.39 -0.53 -5.70
CA LEU A 62 -3.29 -0.78 -7.14
C LEU A 62 -3.28 0.52 -7.95
N GLN A 63 -4.17 1.46 -7.61
CA GLN A 63 -4.20 2.77 -8.23
C GLN A 63 -2.92 3.57 -7.97
N ALA A 64 -2.37 3.51 -6.75
CA ALA A 64 -1.11 4.16 -6.43
C ALA A 64 0.06 3.60 -7.26
N TYR A 65 0.15 2.28 -7.43
CA TYR A 65 1.16 1.66 -8.29
C TYR A 65 1.05 2.09 -9.75
N GLU A 66 -0.16 2.11 -10.31
CA GLU A 66 -0.40 2.61 -11.67
C GLU A 66 0.09 4.05 -11.82
N ARG A 67 -0.28 4.92 -10.88
CA ARG A 67 0.13 6.33 -10.89
C ARG A 67 1.64 6.52 -10.79
N LEU A 68 2.32 5.75 -9.96
CA LEU A 68 3.78 5.83 -9.82
C LEU A 68 4.51 5.28 -11.06
N ILE A 69 3.99 4.21 -11.67
CA ILE A 69 4.51 3.73 -12.97
C ILE A 69 4.31 4.80 -14.05
N LEU A 70 3.11 5.40 -14.14
CA LEU A 70 2.83 6.47 -15.10
C LEU A 70 3.74 7.68 -14.88
N PHE A 71 3.97 8.09 -13.64
CA PHE A 71 4.95 9.12 -13.30
C PHE A 71 6.32 8.79 -13.88
N LEU A 72 6.84 7.58 -13.59
CA LEU A 72 8.15 7.13 -14.06
C LEU A 72 8.25 7.09 -15.60
N GLU A 73 7.22 6.60 -16.29
CA GLU A 73 7.18 6.59 -17.75
C GLU A 73 7.10 8.01 -18.34
N ARG A 74 6.38 8.93 -17.70
CA ARG A 74 6.24 10.32 -18.15
C ARG A 74 7.52 11.12 -17.99
N VAL A 75 8.26 10.92 -16.91
CA VAL A 75 9.51 11.66 -16.68
C VAL A 75 10.68 11.13 -17.50
N LYS A 76 10.55 9.99 -18.20
CA LYS A 76 11.62 9.50 -19.09
C LYS A 76 12.04 10.58 -20.09
N PRO A 77 13.34 10.70 -20.41
CA PRO A 77 13.86 11.71 -21.33
C PRO A 77 13.09 11.78 -22.64
N MET A 78 12.83 10.62 -23.28
CA MET A 78 12.08 10.57 -24.54
C MET A 78 10.65 11.12 -24.41
N ALA A 79 9.96 10.83 -23.30
CA ALA A 79 8.59 11.29 -23.07
C ALA A 79 8.52 12.79 -22.78
N LEU A 80 9.54 13.35 -22.11
CA LEU A 80 9.65 14.80 -21.90
C LEU A 80 10.00 15.53 -23.20
N ILE A 81 10.95 15.00 -23.99
CA ILE A 81 11.36 15.58 -25.27
C ILE A 81 10.18 15.64 -26.24
N ALA A 82 9.48 14.51 -26.44
CA ALA A 82 8.38 14.43 -27.38
C ALA A 82 7.21 15.38 -27.07
N ARG A 83 7.04 15.79 -25.80
CA ARG A 83 5.96 16.67 -25.36
C ARG A 83 6.33 18.15 -25.36
N HIS A 84 7.61 18.48 -25.26
CA HIS A 84 8.03 19.84 -24.93
C HIS A 84 9.07 20.44 -25.88
N LEU A 85 9.73 19.66 -26.75
CA LEU A 85 10.82 20.17 -27.58
C LEU A 85 10.40 21.31 -28.52
N ASP A 86 9.29 21.16 -29.23
CA ASP A 86 8.83 22.13 -30.25
C ASP A 86 8.48 23.52 -29.65
N ALA A 87 8.32 23.61 -28.33
CA ALA A 87 7.99 24.85 -27.65
C ALA A 87 9.20 25.75 -27.36
N PHE A 88 10.44 25.28 -27.56
CA PHE A 88 11.63 26.00 -27.13
C PHE A 88 12.76 25.98 -28.17
N ALA A 89 13.32 27.16 -28.46
CA ALA A 89 14.54 27.27 -29.26
C ALA A 89 15.81 27.22 -28.38
N SER A 90 15.73 27.74 -27.15
CA SER A 90 16.87 27.84 -26.24
C SER A 90 17.05 26.57 -25.39
N PRO A 91 18.28 26.00 -25.30
CA PRO A 91 18.58 24.88 -24.42
C PRO A 91 18.23 25.16 -22.95
N LYS A 92 18.51 26.38 -22.47
CA LYS A 92 18.27 26.77 -21.08
C LYS A 92 16.79 26.82 -20.73
N GLN A 93 15.96 27.33 -21.65
CA GLN A 93 14.51 27.35 -21.45
C GLN A 93 13.95 25.93 -21.45
N PHE A 94 14.41 25.09 -22.37
CA PHE A 94 14.01 23.69 -22.46
C PHE A 94 14.41 22.90 -21.19
N GLN A 95 15.65 23.06 -20.71
CA GLN A 95 16.13 22.47 -19.46
C GLN A 95 15.24 22.87 -18.27
N MET A 96 14.98 24.17 -18.09
CA MET A 96 14.18 24.64 -16.96
C MET A 96 12.74 24.13 -17.02
N ASN A 97 12.17 24.05 -18.22
CA ASN A 97 10.86 23.46 -18.43
C ASN A 97 10.82 21.96 -18.08
N MET A 98 11.83 21.17 -18.48
CA MET A 98 11.89 19.75 -18.13
C MET A 98 11.96 19.55 -16.61
N ILE A 99 12.84 20.28 -15.93
CA ILE A 99 13.00 20.18 -14.47
C ILE A 99 11.70 20.57 -13.75
N GLN A 100 11.01 21.60 -14.23
CA GLN A 100 9.73 22.00 -13.66
C GLN A 100 8.65 20.92 -13.87
N ASN A 101 8.53 20.35 -15.06
CA ASN A 101 7.59 19.25 -15.32
C ASN A 101 7.86 18.03 -14.44
N ILE A 102 9.13 17.66 -14.23
CA ILE A 102 9.50 16.54 -13.34
C ILE A 102 9.04 16.83 -11.90
N ARG A 103 9.23 18.07 -11.43
CA ARG A 103 8.78 18.50 -10.10
C ARG A 103 7.26 18.44 -9.98
N ASP A 104 6.55 19.01 -10.94
CA ASP A 104 5.08 19.07 -10.91
C ASP A 104 4.47 17.66 -10.93
N GLU A 105 4.95 16.79 -11.81
CA GLU A 105 4.51 15.39 -11.87
C GLU A 105 4.84 14.61 -10.59
N PHE A 106 5.97 14.92 -9.92
CA PHE A 106 6.29 14.32 -8.63
C PHE A 106 5.34 14.81 -7.53
N ASP A 107 5.09 16.12 -7.45
CA ASP A 107 4.20 16.72 -6.44
C ASP A 107 2.77 16.20 -6.60
N HIS A 108 2.29 16.01 -7.84
CA HIS A 108 1.00 15.37 -8.14
C HIS A 108 0.90 13.90 -7.69
N ASN A 109 2.03 13.23 -7.48
CA ASN A 109 2.09 11.83 -7.06
C ASN A 109 2.67 11.65 -5.65
N LEU A 110 2.98 12.74 -4.94
CA LEU A 110 3.60 12.71 -3.61
C LEU A 110 2.76 11.93 -2.59
N SER A 111 1.43 12.04 -2.66
CA SER A 111 0.52 11.32 -1.76
C SER A 111 0.58 9.80 -1.92
N GLN A 112 1.05 9.30 -3.07
CA GLN A 112 1.10 7.87 -3.36
C GLN A 112 2.15 7.14 -2.52
N GLN A 113 3.07 7.86 -1.88
CA GLN A 113 4.06 7.30 -0.95
C GLN A 113 3.44 6.50 0.20
N LEU A 114 2.18 6.78 0.56
CA LEU A 114 1.45 6.07 1.62
C LEU A 114 1.12 4.61 1.27
N PHE A 115 1.18 4.26 -0.01
CA PHE A 115 0.66 2.99 -0.52
C PHE A 115 1.72 2.02 -1.03
N VAL A 116 2.99 2.40 -0.99
CA VAL A 116 4.13 1.61 -1.47
C VAL A 116 5.15 1.38 -0.36
N SER A 117 6.04 0.39 -0.52
CA SER A 117 7.14 0.24 0.44
C SER A 117 8.10 1.42 0.43
N GLU A 118 8.72 1.65 1.59
CA GLU A 118 9.75 2.68 1.77
C GLU A 118 10.91 2.49 0.77
N ILE A 119 11.28 1.25 0.47
CA ILE A 119 12.37 0.96 -0.46
C ILE A 119 12.01 1.46 -1.87
N ILE A 120 10.81 1.13 -2.37
CA ILE A 120 10.32 1.63 -3.67
C ILE A 120 10.28 3.15 -3.69
N TRP A 121 9.76 3.76 -2.63
CA TRP A 121 9.66 5.21 -2.54
C TRP A 121 11.04 5.90 -2.60
N GLN A 122 12.03 5.36 -1.90
CA GLN A 122 13.39 5.87 -1.94
C GLN A 122 14.04 5.68 -3.31
N THR A 123 13.87 4.51 -3.95
CA THR A 123 14.36 4.28 -5.31
C THR A 123 13.73 5.25 -6.32
N LEU A 124 12.44 5.53 -6.20
CA LEU A 124 11.75 6.50 -7.06
C LEU A 124 12.30 7.92 -6.90
N LYS A 125 12.53 8.37 -5.66
CA LYS A 125 13.16 9.67 -5.40
C LYS A 125 14.59 9.73 -5.96
N ALA A 126 15.35 8.66 -5.81
CA ALA A 126 16.70 8.55 -6.36
C ALA A 126 16.69 8.64 -7.90
N ALA A 127 15.77 7.93 -8.56
CA ALA A 127 15.62 7.96 -10.01
C ALA A 127 15.28 9.38 -10.53
N ARG A 128 14.37 10.08 -9.84
CA ARG A 128 14.03 11.47 -10.16
C ARG A 128 15.22 12.41 -10.01
N GLU A 129 15.97 12.26 -8.92
CA GLU A 129 17.16 13.06 -8.63
C GLU A 129 18.26 12.83 -9.68
N GLU A 130 18.56 11.56 -9.98
CA GLU A 130 19.52 11.19 -11.02
C GLU A 130 19.13 11.80 -12.37
N LEU A 131 17.88 11.66 -12.79
CA LEU A 131 17.39 12.25 -14.04
C LEU A 131 17.59 13.78 -14.07
N THR A 132 17.26 14.47 -12.98
CA THR A 132 17.43 15.92 -12.87
C THR A 132 18.91 16.31 -12.97
N GLN A 133 19.79 15.55 -12.32
CA GLN A 133 21.24 15.73 -12.40
C GLN A 133 21.76 15.51 -13.82
N GLN A 134 21.32 14.45 -14.50
CA GLN A 134 21.69 14.18 -15.89
C GLN A 134 21.26 15.31 -16.80
N ILE A 135 20.04 15.84 -16.64
CA ILE A 135 19.56 17.00 -17.39
C ILE A 135 20.49 18.21 -17.20
N ASN A 136 20.88 18.50 -15.95
CA ASN A 136 21.79 19.59 -15.65
C ASN A 136 23.18 19.38 -16.26
N ILE A 137 23.73 18.17 -16.18
CA ILE A 137 25.05 17.82 -16.74
C ILE A 137 25.04 17.99 -18.27
N GLN A 138 24.03 17.44 -18.95
CA GLN A 138 23.94 17.55 -20.41
C GLN A 138 23.76 19.01 -20.84
N ALA A 139 22.93 19.78 -20.14
CA ALA A 139 22.74 21.21 -20.42
C ALA A 139 24.02 22.03 -20.20
N ALA A 140 24.78 21.75 -19.15
CA ALA A 140 26.05 22.44 -18.86
C ALA A 140 27.16 22.12 -19.89
N SER A 141 27.02 21.03 -20.64
CA SER A 141 27.97 20.65 -21.69
C SER A 141 27.70 21.32 -23.05
N LEU A 142 26.71 22.22 -23.14
CA LEU A 142 26.35 22.96 -24.34
C LEU A 142 26.94 24.36 -24.34
N GLY A 143 27.32 24.85 -25.51
CA GLY A 143 27.81 26.21 -25.75
C GLY A 143 26.69 27.19 -26.12
N ASP A 144 27.07 28.45 -26.33
CA ASP A 144 26.12 29.56 -26.57
C ASP A 144 25.36 29.46 -27.91
N LEU A 145 25.87 28.68 -28.87
CA LEU A 145 25.26 28.49 -30.20
C LEU A 145 24.38 27.24 -30.28
N ASP A 146 24.36 26.41 -29.24
CA ASP A 146 23.60 25.17 -29.23
C ASP A 146 22.10 25.43 -29.04
N THR A 147 21.29 24.50 -29.51
CA THR A 147 19.83 24.58 -29.53
C THR A 147 19.17 23.59 -28.57
N ALA A 148 17.87 23.77 -28.32
CA ALA A 148 17.10 22.79 -27.55
C ALA A 148 17.14 21.37 -28.16
N ALA A 149 17.25 21.26 -29.49
CA ALA A 149 17.39 19.98 -30.18
C ALA A 149 18.73 19.30 -29.87
N ASP A 150 19.81 20.05 -29.70
CA ASP A 150 21.12 19.52 -29.32
C ASP A 150 21.08 18.94 -27.89
N LEU A 151 20.40 19.64 -26.97
CA LEU A 151 20.13 19.12 -25.63
C LEU A 151 19.31 17.82 -25.68
N ALA A 152 18.23 17.81 -26.46
CA ALA A 152 17.39 16.62 -26.62
C ALA A 152 18.18 15.42 -27.18
N GLY A 153 19.04 15.65 -28.17
CA GLY A 153 19.92 14.63 -28.74
C GLY A 153 20.85 13.99 -27.71
N LYS A 154 21.46 14.80 -26.84
CA LYS A 154 22.29 14.29 -25.72
C LYS A 154 21.46 13.51 -24.71
N LEU A 155 20.26 13.99 -24.36
CA LEU A 155 19.39 13.38 -23.36
C LEU A 155 18.78 12.03 -23.79
N VAL A 156 18.62 11.78 -25.09
CA VAL A 156 18.17 10.48 -25.61
C VAL A 156 19.17 9.36 -25.28
N GLN A 157 20.46 9.69 -25.18
CA GLN A 157 21.52 8.73 -24.88
C GLN A 157 21.73 8.51 -23.38
N VAL A 158 21.04 9.28 -22.53
CA VAL A 158 21.17 9.17 -21.08
C VAL A 158 20.54 7.87 -20.60
N ASP A 159 21.36 7.10 -19.90
CA ASP A 159 20.91 5.89 -19.21
C ASP A 159 19.92 6.26 -18.09
N HIS A 160 18.83 5.52 -18.00
CA HIS A 160 17.74 5.73 -17.04
C HIS A 160 17.42 4.45 -16.28
N LYS A 161 18.43 3.61 -16.04
CA LYS A 161 18.31 2.35 -15.27
C LYS A 161 17.57 2.47 -13.94
N LEU A 162 17.75 3.55 -13.16
CA LEU A 162 17.02 3.68 -11.89
C LEU A 162 15.52 3.85 -12.09
N ILE A 163 15.08 4.49 -13.19
CA ILE A 163 13.65 4.58 -13.55
C ILE A 163 13.12 3.17 -13.84
N ASP A 164 13.81 2.40 -14.68
CA ASP A 164 13.38 1.05 -15.04
C ASP A 164 13.42 0.09 -13.84
N GLN A 165 14.41 0.25 -12.96
CA GLN A 165 14.51 -0.47 -11.70
C GLN A 165 13.33 -0.14 -10.79
N ALA A 166 12.98 1.14 -10.62
CA ALA A 166 11.83 1.54 -9.82
C ALA A 166 10.52 0.95 -10.37
N ILE A 167 10.32 0.98 -11.70
CA ILE A 167 9.16 0.36 -12.36
C ILE A 167 9.12 -1.14 -12.07
N LYS A 168 10.27 -1.82 -12.19
CA LYS A 168 10.37 -3.26 -11.91
C LYS A 168 9.99 -3.58 -10.46
N MET A 169 10.51 -2.83 -9.49
CA MET A 169 10.22 -3.03 -8.07
C MET A 169 8.74 -2.82 -7.76
N ILE A 170 8.11 -1.78 -8.34
CA ILE A 170 6.66 -1.57 -8.22
C ILE A 170 5.88 -2.77 -8.76
N LYS A 171 6.25 -3.28 -9.93
CA LYS A 171 5.60 -4.46 -10.53
C LYS A 171 5.78 -5.72 -9.67
N GLU A 172 6.93 -5.89 -9.03
CA GLU A 172 7.19 -7.03 -8.13
C GLU A 172 6.37 -6.94 -6.85
N GLU A 173 6.30 -5.76 -6.22
CA GLU A 173 5.48 -5.55 -5.02
C GLU A 173 3.99 -5.70 -5.32
N MET A 174 3.54 -5.18 -6.46
CA MET A 174 2.16 -5.36 -6.92
C MET A 174 1.81 -6.84 -7.12
N LYS A 175 2.71 -7.63 -7.72
CA LYS A 175 2.52 -9.08 -7.90
C LYS A 175 2.52 -9.85 -6.58
N ALA A 176 3.30 -9.42 -5.59
CA ALA A 176 3.36 -10.06 -4.28
C ALA A 176 2.07 -9.82 -3.44
N MET A 177 1.24 -8.84 -3.83
CA MET A 177 -0.05 -8.56 -3.18
C MET A 177 -1.24 -9.30 -3.81
N ALA A 178 -1.08 -9.83 -5.03
CA ALA A 178 -2.11 -10.58 -5.76
C ALA A 178 -2.01 -12.09 -5.45
#